data_AF-A0A1J9QT47-F1
#
_entry.id   AF-A0A1J9QT47-F1
#
_cell.length_a   1.000
_cell.length_b   1.000
_cell.length_c   1.000
_cell.angle_alpha   90.00
_cell.angle_beta   90.00
_cell.angle_gamma   90.00
#
_symmetry.space_group_name_H-M   'P 1'
#
loop_
_entity.id
_entity.type
_entity.pdbx_description
1 polymer ?
#
loop_
_entity_poly.entity_id
_entity_poly.type
_entity_poly.pdbx_seq_one_letter_code
_entity_poly.pdbx_strand_id
1 'polypeptide(L)'
;MAAPAYVRSPFGALKRAKISPPTAVPCQRFYNNTLEGFRLSNIDVEDTAKKHGLRLPPTEQIADISTETKKALEDIRRPRNIEAIFKRPLRRPAQYGIPVCDLQLRTFSVRNLEFFADFALRAAYYLGLAAKGPIPLPRIVERWTVPRANFVFKKSQENYERITLRRLIQIQDGDPEAVKMWLAFLQKHQYYGVGMKANVFEFEKLDVGKAMDERAQKEQDLVDESWKGFGRRKDAPEQTEELLEMINAEPVRKAGTDMPMGRTSWEK
;
A
#
# COMPACT_ATOMS: atom_id res chain seq x y z
N MET A 1 1.27 17.78 64.97
CA MET A 1 1.53 16.59 64.14
C MET A 1 1.61 17.03 62.69
N ALA A 2 2.70 16.63 62.02
CA ALA A 2 3.20 17.19 60.78
C ALA A 2 2.52 16.61 59.53
N ALA A 3 2.34 17.45 58.50
CA ALA A 3 2.18 16.99 57.12
C ALA A 3 3.55 16.63 56.53
N PRO A 4 3.58 15.76 55.51
CA PRO A 4 4.31 16.16 54.32
C PRO A 4 3.60 15.83 53.01
N ALA A 5 3.71 16.79 52.11
CA ALA A 5 3.49 16.67 50.68
C ALA A 5 4.49 15.67 50.05
N TYR A 6 4.04 14.87 49.09
CA TYR A 6 4.88 14.47 47.95
C TYR A 6 4.04 14.30 46.69
N VAL A 7 4.02 15.39 45.92
CA VAL A 7 4.06 15.35 44.47
C VAL A 7 5.29 14.52 44.06
N ARG A 8 5.10 13.50 43.21
CA ARG A 8 6.09 13.08 42.20
C ARG A 8 5.46 12.10 41.22
N SER A 9 5.36 12.55 39.98
CA SER A 9 5.23 11.69 38.82
C SER A 9 6.44 10.76 38.72
N PRO A 10 6.28 9.53 38.22
CA PRO A 10 7.37 8.81 37.60
C PRO A 10 7.27 9.03 36.08
N PHE A 11 7.57 10.25 35.63
CA PHE A 11 8.34 10.35 34.38
C PHE A 11 9.70 9.69 34.67
N GLY A 12 9.75 8.36 34.56
CA GLY A 12 10.86 7.63 35.19
C GLY A 12 10.79 6.11 35.04
N ALA A 13 10.24 5.59 33.95
CA ALA A 13 10.50 4.22 33.51
C ALA A 13 10.47 4.10 31.98
N LEU A 14 11.02 5.11 31.29
CA LEU A 14 11.59 4.87 29.97
C LEU A 14 12.83 4.02 30.19
N LYS A 15 12.69 2.69 30.06
CA LYS A 15 13.82 1.89 29.60
C LYS A 15 14.18 2.44 28.23
N ARG A 16 15.12 3.38 28.23
CA ARG A 16 15.84 3.86 27.06
C ARG A 16 16.48 2.61 26.46
N ALA A 17 15.79 1.98 25.52
CA ALA A 17 16.41 1.01 24.65
C ALA A 17 17.59 1.75 24.01
N LYS A 18 18.81 1.38 24.43
CA LYS A 18 20.01 1.75 23.69
C LYS A 18 19.88 1.00 22.37
N ILE A 19 19.22 1.64 21.42
CA ILE A 19 19.35 1.30 20.00
C ILE A 19 20.82 1.56 19.73
N SER A 20 21.62 0.49 19.65
CA SER A 20 22.94 0.59 19.04
C SER A 20 22.73 1.26 17.68
N PRO A 21 23.55 2.26 17.30
CA PRO A 21 23.52 2.73 15.92
C PRO A 21 23.67 1.52 15.02
N PRO A 22 22.97 1.46 13.87
CA PRO A 22 23.11 0.32 12.97
C PRO A 22 24.59 0.24 12.58
N THR A 23 25.31 -0.72 13.12
CA THR A 23 26.62 -1.10 12.59
C THR A 23 26.33 -1.63 11.20
N ALA A 24 26.57 -0.79 10.20
CA ALA A 24 26.44 -1.16 8.81
C ALA A 24 27.39 -2.35 8.58
N VAL A 25 26.81 -3.54 8.42
CA VAL A 25 27.50 -4.67 7.82
C VAL A 25 27.89 -4.21 6.41
N PRO A 26 29.15 -4.36 5.96
CA PRO A 26 29.54 -3.98 4.61
C PRO A 26 28.97 -5.00 3.64
N CYS A 27 27.67 -4.90 3.36
CA CYS A 27 27.07 -5.49 2.18
C CYS A 27 27.76 -4.83 0.99
N GLN A 28 28.30 -5.64 0.08
CA GLN A 28 29.06 -5.23 -1.10
C GLN A 28 28.49 -3.94 -1.68
N ARG A 29 29.26 -2.86 -1.55
CA ARG A 29 28.99 -1.58 -2.19
C ARG A 29 28.88 -1.85 -3.69
N PHE A 30 27.67 -2.04 -4.19
CA PHE A 30 27.33 -1.43 -5.45
C PHE A 30 27.72 0.03 -5.27
N TYR A 31 28.76 0.46 -5.98
CA TYR A 31 29.09 1.87 -6.06
C TYR A 31 27.86 2.54 -6.66
N ASN A 32 26.94 3.00 -5.80
CA ASN A 32 26.19 4.19 -6.12
C ASN A 32 27.27 5.18 -6.56
N ASN A 33 27.15 5.72 -7.77
CA ASN A 33 28.03 6.77 -8.29
C ASN A 33 27.82 8.07 -7.50
N THR A 34 28.01 8.00 -6.17
CA THR A 34 28.11 9.12 -5.27
C THR A 34 29.46 9.79 -5.49
N LEU A 35 29.51 11.09 -5.22
CA LEU A 35 30.71 11.95 -5.28
C LEU A 35 31.96 11.30 -4.64
N GLU A 36 31.78 10.45 -3.62
CA GLU A 36 32.88 9.70 -2.97
C GLU A 36 33.61 8.73 -3.93
N GLY A 37 32.91 8.11 -4.89
CA GLY A 37 33.52 7.21 -5.87
C GLY A 37 34.42 7.95 -6.87
N PHE A 38 34.06 9.18 -7.24
CA PHE A 38 34.86 10.04 -8.11
C PHE A 38 36.08 10.63 -7.39
N ARG A 39 35.97 10.89 -6.09
CA ARG A 39 37.13 11.29 -5.26
C ARG A 39 38.18 10.19 -5.15
N LEU A 40 37.75 8.92 -5.03
CA LEU A 40 38.67 7.77 -5.00
C LEU A 40 39.42 7.55 -6.32
N SER A 41 38.87 8.01 -7.44
CA SER A 41 39.54 7.99 -8.75
C SER A 41 40.32 9.27 -9.06
N ASN A 42 40.55 10.16 -8.07
CA ASN A 42 41.20 11.47 -8.21
C ASN A 42 40.50 12.38 -9.25
N ILE A 43 39.20 12.23 -9.45
CA ILE A 43 38.40 13.07 -10.34
C ILE A 43 37.58 14.03 -9.48
N ASP A 44 38.02 15.28 -9.39
CA ASP A 44 37.25 16.32 -8.73
C ASP A 44 36.06 16.72 -9.61
N VAL A 45 34.87 16.24 -9.22
CA VAL A 45 33.61 16.46 -9.95
C VAL A 45 33.29 17.96 -10.10
N GLU A 46 33.67 18.76 -9.11
CA GLU A 46 33.48 20.22 -9.13
C GLU A 46 34.37 20.90 -10.17
N ASP A 47 35.64 20.51 -10.26
CA ASP A 47 36.59 21.11 -11.19
C ASP A 47 36.40 20.62 -12.62
N THR A 48 36.03 19.35 -12.79
CA THR A 48 35.62 18.82 -14.11
C THR A 48 34.34 19.49 -14.58
N ALA A 49 33.33 19.66 -13.74
CA ALA A 49 32.11 20.39 -14.09
C ALA A 49 32.41 21.84 -14.51
N LYS A 50 33.29 22.55 -13.79
CA LYS A 50 33.75 23.90 -14.18
C LYS A 50 34.45 23.91 -15.54
N LYS A 51 35.36 22.96 -15.80
CA LYS A 51 36.06 22.83 -17.10
C LYS A 51 35.10 22.56 -18.26
N HIS A 52 34.03 21.81 -18.01
CA HIS A 52 33.00 21.51 -18.99
C HIS A 52 31.86 22.54 -19.03
N GLY A 53 31.93 23.63 -18.27
CA GLY A 53 30.89 24.66 -18.19
C GLY A 53 29.55 24.16 -17.63
N LEU A 54 29.55 23.03 -16.91
CA LEU A 54 28.37 22.44 -16.30
C LEU A 54 28.11 23.10 -14.95
N ARG A 55 26.91 23.67 -14.75
CA ARG A 55 26.48 24.14 -13.42
C ARG A 55 26.09 22.95 -12.55
N LEU A 56 26.83 22.73 -11.47
CA LEU A 56 26.41 21.82 -10.40
C LEU A 56 25.28 22.45 -9.57
N PRO A 57 24.37 21.65 -9.00
CA PRO A 57 23.41 22.16 -8.02
C PRO A 57 24.18 22.81 -6.86
N PRO A 58 23.70 23.94 -6.31
CA PRO A 58 24.40 24.64 -5.23
C PRO A 58 24.58 23.73 -4.02
N THR A 59 25.83 23.47 -3.65
CA THR A 59 26.23 22.64 -2.49
C THR A 59 26.13 23.41 -1.17
N GLU A 60 26.11 24.75 -1.24
CA GLU A 60 26.00 25.61 -0.06
C GLU A 60 24.65 25.41 0.63
N GLN A 61 24.66 25.49 1.97
CA GLN A 61 23.43 25.50 2.75
C GLN A 61 22.54 26.63 2.20
N ILE A 62 21.33 26.27 1.77
CA ILE A 62 20.33 27.21 1.24
C ILE A 62 20.30 28.42 2.17
N ALA A 63 20.61 29.61 1.65
CA ALA A 63 20.65 30.83 2.46
C ALA A 63 19.38 30.93 3.30
N ASP A 64 19.53 31.14 4.60
CA ASP A 64 18.41 31.26 5.52
C ASP A 64 17.45 32.32 4.99
N ILE A 65 16.22 31.88 4.66
CA ILE A 65 15.16 32.74 4.15
C ILE A 65 15.06 33.96 5.08
N SER A 66 15.06 35.17 4.50
CA SER A 66 15.03 36.41 5.29
C SER A 66 13.84 36.39 6.25
N THR A 67 14.00 36.98 7.43
CA THR A 67 12.99 36.96 8.51
C THR A 67 11.65 37.54 8.04
N GLU A 68 11.69 38.52 7.15
CA GLU A 68 10.51 39.13 6.51
C GLU A 68 9.79 38.14 5.58
N THR A 69 10.54 37.43 4.73
CA THR A 69 9.95 36.36 3.90
C THR A 69 9.40 35.20 4.73
N LYS A 70 10.01 34.86 5.88
CA LYS A 70 9.46 33.84 6.79
C LYS A 70 8.11 34.28 7.36
N LYS A 71 7.98 35.54 7.79
CA LYS A 71 6.71 36.12 8.25
C LYS A 71 5.65 36.15 7.15
N ALA A 72 6.03 36.60 5.94
CA ALA A 72 5.11 36.58 4.78
C ALA A 72 4.65 35.16 4.41
N LEU A 73 5.53 34.15 4.54
CA LEU A 73 5.16 32.75 4.34
C LEU A 73 4.27 32.18 5.45
N GLU A 74 4.42 32.66 6.69
CA GLU A 74 3.55 32.29 7.82
C GLU A 74 2.13 32.88 7.68
N ASP A 75 2.02 34.10 7.14
CA ASP A 75 0.73 34.74 6.84
C ASP A 75 -0.01 34.04 5.70
N ILE A 76 0.72 33.42 4.76
CA ILE A 76 0.12 32.66 3.66
C ILE A 76 -0.48 31.36 4.18
N ARG A 77 -1.80 31.21 3.98
CA ARG A 77 -2.50 29.96 4.29
C ARG A 77 -1.94 28.81 3.45
N ARG A 78 -1.63 27.69 4.12
CA ARG A 78 -1.24 26.45 3.45
C ARG A 78 -2.35 25.96 2.50
N PRO A 79 -2.03 25.42 1.32
CA PRO A 79 -3.04 24.93 0.41
C PRO A 79 -3.82 23.77 1.04
N ARG A 80 -5.09 23.65 0.66
CA ARG A 80 -6.06 22.77 1.35
C ARG A 80 -5.69 21.30 1.31
N ASN A 81 -4.98 20.86 0.27
CA ASN A 81 -4.45 19.50 0.14
C ASN A 81 -3.42 19.19 1.24
N ILE A 82 -2.47 20.10 1.48
CA ILE A 82 -1.46 19.97 2.54
C ILE A 82 -2.13 20.00 3.91
N GLU A 83 -3.07 20.92 4.13
CA GLU A 83 -3.84 20.95 5.37
C GLU A 83 -4.61 19.65 5.64
N ALA A 84 -5.18 19.03 4.59
CA ALA A 84 -5.96 17.81 4.72
C ALA A 84 -5.11 16.61 5.15
N ILE A 85 -3.82 16.57 4.81
CA ILE A 85 -2.90 15.50 5.23
C ILE A 85 -2.82 15.41 6.75
N PHE A 86 -2.66 16.56 7.42
CA PHE A 86 -2.53 16.65 8.88
C PHE A 86 -3.85 16.53 9.63
N LYS A 87 -4.99 16.54 8.92
CA LYS A 87 -6.33 16.38 9.49
C LYS A 87 -6.80 14.94 9.32
N ARG A 88 -7.84 14.57 10.06
CA ARG A 88 -8.57 13.31 9.86
C ARG A 88 -9.15 13.25 8.44
N PRO A 89 -9.32 12.06 7.85
CA PRO A 89 -9.86 11.92 6.51
C PRO A 89 -11.27 12.50 6.46
N LEU A 90 -11.48 13.40 5.50
CA LEU A 90 -12.80 13.97 5.24
C LEU A 90 -13.72 12.89 4.68
N ARG A 91 -15.02 12.97 4.99
CA ARG A 91 -16.03 12.02 4.54
C ARG A 91 -17.19 12.75 3.89
N ARG A 92 -17.74 12.18 2.83
CA ARG A 92 -18.96 12.67 2.18
C ARG A 92 -20.19 12.04 2.86
N PRO A 93 -21.29 12.80 3.04
CA PRO A 93 -22.55 12.22 3.49
C PRO A 93 -23.17 11.37 2.37
N ALA A 94 -23.80 10.26 2.74
CA ALA A 94 -24.61 9.44 1.83
C ALA A 94 -26.03 10.02 1.75
N GLN A 95 -26.67 9.93 0.58
CA GLN A 95 -28.03 10.44 0.37
C GLN A 95 -29.09 9.39 0.70
N TYR A 96 -28.92 8.17 0.18
CA TYR A 96 -29.83 7.04 0.33
C TYR A 96 -29.27 5.99 1.29
N GLY A 97 -27.94 5.87 1.38
CA GLY A 97 -27.25 4.96 2.29
C GLY A 97 -27.21 3.51 1.81
N ILE A 98 -27.39 3.26 0.51
CA ILE A 98 -27.37 1.92 -0.09
C ILE A 98 -25.91 1.47 -0.24
N PRO A 99 -25.53 0.28 0.27
CA PRO A 99 -24.17 -0.21 0.14
C PRO A 99 -23.89 -0.70 -1.29
N VAL A 100 -22.82 -0.17 -1.89
CA VAL A 100 -22.38 -0.53 -3.25
C VAL A 100 -21.09 -1.34 -3.22
N CYS A 101 -20.20 -1.07 -2.26
CA CYS A 101 -18.96 -1.83 -2.13
C CYS A 101 -18.57 -2.03 -0.68
N ASP A 102 -18.22 -3.27 -0.35
CA ASP A 102 -17.66 -3.68 0.93
C ASP A 102 -16.21 -4.11 0.74
N LEU A 103 -15.27 -3.27 1.16
CA LEU A 103 -13.84 -3.56 1.15
C LEU A 103 -13.40 -4.08 2.52
N GLN A 104 -13.06 -5.36 2.59
CA GLN A 104 -12.48 -5.99 3.77
C GLN A 104 -10.95 -6.02 3.67
N LEU A 105 -10.30 -5.34 4.60
CA LEU A 105 -8.85 -5.36 4.79
C LEU A 105 -8.49 -6.44 5.82
N ARG A 106 -7.43 -7.20 5.56
CA ARG A 106 -6.90 -8.23 6.46
C ARG A 106 -5.39 -8.09 6.60
N THR A 107 -4.88 -8.18 7.82
CA THR A 107 -3.43 -8.18 8.08
C THR A 107 -3.13 -8.74 9.46
N PHE A 108 -1.85 -9.01 9.73
CA PHE A 108 -1.35 -9.40 11.04
C PHE A 108 -0.82 -8.20 11.86
N SER A 109 -0.67 -7.01 11.25
CA SER A 109 -0.12 -5.79 11.91
C SER A 109 -1.14 -4.66 11.98
N VAL A 110 -1.32 -4.06 13.17
CA VAL A 110 -2.26 -2.94 13.38
C VAL A 110 -1.86 -1.69 12.59
N ARG A 111 -0.57 -1.32 12.62
CA ARG A 111 -0.08 -0.06 12.04
C ARG A 111 -0.34 0.03 10.53
N ASN A 112 -0.02 -1.04 9.81
CA ASN A 112 -0.20 -1.11 8.36
C ASN A 112 -1.68 -1.05 7.99
N LEU A 113 -2.54 -1.71 8.79
CA LEU A 113 -3.98 -1.72 8.59
C LEU A 113 -4.59 -0.32 8.71
N GLU A 114 -4.24 0.39 9.77
CA GLU A 114 -4.79 1.71 10.06
C GLU A 114 -4.29 2.76 9.08
N PHE A 115 -3.01 2.71 8.74
CA PHE A 115 -2.42 3.58 7.71
C PHE A 115 -3.11 3.40 6.36
N PHE A 116 -3.23 2.15 5.89
CA PHE A 116 -3.85 1.87 4.60
C PHE A 116 -5.35 2.17 4.59
N ALA A 117 -6.05 1.96 5.71
CA ALA A 117 -7.45 2.34 5.85
C ALA A 117 -7.64 3.87 5.76
N ASP A 118 -6.77 4.66 6.39
CA ASP A 118 -6.81 6.13 6.26
C ASP A 118 -6.55 6.57 4.80
N PHE A 119 -5.55 5.99 4.16
CA PHE A 119 -5.25 6.23 2.75
C PHE A 119 -6.46 5.93 1.84
N ALA A 120 -7.13 4.80 2.06
CA ALA A 120 -8.30 4.41 1.28
C ALA A 120 -9.48 5.37 1.45
N LEU A 121 -9.73 5.86 2.67
CA LEU A 121 -10.75 6.86 2.93
C LEU A 121 -10.46 8.20 2.24
N ARG A 122 -9.19 8.63 2.24
CA ARG A 122 -8.76 9.86 1.54
C ARG A 122 -9.00 9.77 0.04
N ALA A 123 -8.64 8.64 -0.57
CA ALA A 123 -8.88 8.39 -1.99
C ALA A 123 -10.39 8.44 -2.33
N ALA A 124 -11.22 7.79 -1.51
CA ALA A 124 -12.68 7.80 -1.69
C ALA A 124 -13.28 9.21 -1.66
N TYR A 125 -12.79 10.09 -0.76
CA TYR A 125 -13.27 11.47 -0.65
C TYR A 125 -13.04 12.30 -1.92
N TYR A 126 -11.90 12.11 -2.59
CA TYR A 126 -11.59 12.81 -3.84
C TYR A 126 -12.39 12.30 -5.03
N LEU A 127 -12.73 11.00 -5.04
CA LEU A 127 -13.62 10.40 -6.04
C LEU A 127 -15.10 10.69 -5.78
N GLY A 128 -15.43 11.43 -4.72
CA GLY A 128 -16.82 11.78 -4.38
C GLY A 128 -17.60 10.66 -3.69
N LEU A 129 -16.96 9.54 -3.34
CA LEU A 129 -17.61 8.37 -2.75
C LEU A 129 -17.91 8.58 -1.25
N ALA A 130 -19.12 8.22 -0.82
CA ALA A 130 -19.52 8.28 0.59
C ALA A 130 -19.03 7.04 1.35
N ALA A 131 -17.78 7.09 1.82
CA ALA A 131 -17.18 6.00 2.59
C ALA A 131 -17.52 6.07 4.09
N LYS A 132 -18.07 4.98 4.62
CA LYS A 132 -18.11 4.69 6.05
C LYS A 132 -16.75 4.15 6.49
N GLY A 133 -16.29 4.67 7.63
CA GLY A 133 -14.91 4.49 8.14
C GLY A 133 -14.50 3.04 8.37
N PRO A 134 -13.23 2.78 8.77
CA PRO A 134 -12.77 1.42 9.04
C PRO A 134 -13.49 0.85 10.25
N ILE A 135 -14.53 0.05 9.99
CA ILE A 135 -15.28 -0.67 11.00
C ILE A 135 -14.39 -1.82 11.49
N PRO A 136 -14.06 -1.89 12.79
CA PRO A 136 -13.29 -2.99 13.35
C PRO A 136 -14.12 -4.26 13.38
N LEU A 137 -13.80 -5.18 12.46
CA LEU A 137 -14.36 -6.52 12.51
C LEU A 137 -13.64 -7.35 13.58
N PRO A 138 -14.31 -8.37 14.15
CA PRO A 138 -13.69 -9.28 15.11
C PRO A 138 -12.40 -9.90 14.55
N ARG A 139 -11.35 -9.97 15.36
CA ARG A 139 -10.10 -10.63 14.97
C ARG A 139 -10.27 -12.15 14.94
N ILE A 140 -9.60 -12.81 13.99
CA ILE A 140 -9.50 -14.28 13.96
C ILE A 140 -8.22 -14.65 14.71
N VAL A 141 -8.30 -15.58 15.66
CA VAL A 141 -7.14 -16.05 16.42
C VAL A 141 -6.98 -17.53 16.19
N GLU A 142 -5.91 -17.91 15.50
CA GLU A 142 -5.52 -19.29 15.28
C GLU A 142 -4.43 -19.64 16.28
N ARG A 143 -4.55 -20.76 16.98
CA ARG A 143 -3.59 -21.19 18.01
C ARG A 143 -3.09 -22.59 17.73
N TRP A 144 -1.81 -22.82 17.93
CA TRP A 144 -1.22 -24.15 17.84
C TRP A 144 -0.15 -24.33 18.91
N THR A 145 0.03 -25.57 19.36
CA THR A 145 0.98 -25.94 20.41
C THR A 145 2.07 -26.79 19.80
N VAL A 146 3.33 -26.40 19.98
CA VAL A 146 4.49 -27.12 19.44
C VAL A 146 5.40 -27.53 20.59
N PRO A 147 5.95 -28.75 20.60
CA PRO A 147 7.05 -29.10 21.50
C PRO A 147 8.22 -28.14 21.30
N ARG A 148 8.83 -27.67 22.40
CA ARG A 148 9.98 -26.75 22.30
C ARG A 148 11.23 -27.41 21.72
N ALA A 149 11.36 -28.72 21.91
CA ALA A 149 12.47 -29.52 21.39
C ALA A 149 11.98 -30.47 20.30
N ASN A 150 12.87 -30.79 19.35
CA ASN A 150 12.56 -31.68 18.22
C ASN A 150 12.27 -33.14 18.65
N PHE A 151 12.79 -33.60 19.80
CA PHE A 151 12.69 -35.00 20.24
C PHE A 151 12.52 -35.16 21.77
N VAL A 152 11.87 -36.25 22.20
CA VAL A 152 11.62 -36.73 23.59
C VAL A 152 10.85 -35.80 24.54
N PHE A 153 11.12 -34.49 24.57
CA PHE A 153 10.62 -33.58 25.60
C PHE A 153 9.17 -33.08 25.38
N LYS A 154 8.19 -33.98 25.28
CA LYS A 154 6.76 -33.64 25.04
C LYS A 154 6.11 -32.82 26.16
N LYS A 155 6.57 -32.95 27.42
CA LYS A 155 6.06 -32.17 28.56
C LYS A 155 6.40 -30.67 28.47
N SER A 156 7.39 -30.30 27.65
CA SER A 156 7.79 -28.92 27.40
C SER A 156 7.21 -28.44 26.06
N GLN A 157 6.08 -27.71 26.13
CA GLN A 157 5.38 -27.18 24.97
C GLN A 157 5.34 -25.65 24.98
N GLU A 158 5.14 -25.07 23.81
CA GLU A 158 4.95 -23.63 23.61
C GLU A 158 3.68 -23.38 22.79
N ASN A 159 2.93 -22.35 23.17
CA ASN A 159 1.72 -21.93 22.48
C ASN A 159 2.08 -20.80 21.52
N TYR A 160 1.75 -20.98 20.26
CA TYR A 160 1.84 -19.94 19.24
C TYR A 160 0.44 -19.49 18.83
N GLU A 161 0.35 -18.23 18.40
CA GLU A 161 -0.88 -17.71 17.83
C GLU A 161 -0.63 -16.84 16.60
N ARG A 162 -1.58 -16.89 15.67
CA ARG A 162 -1.69 -15.99 14.53
C ARG A 162 -2.98 -15.22 14.64
N ILE A 163 -2.86 -13.91 14.87
CA ILE A 163 -4.01 -13.01 14.98
C ILE A 163 -4.20 -12.28 13.66
N THR A 164 -5.29 -12.59 12.96
CA THR A 164 -5.71 -11.84 11.77
C THR A 164 -6.62 -10.70 12.17
N LEU A 165 -6.14 -9.47 12.01
CA LEU A 165 -6.89 -8.24 12.21
C LEU A 165 -7.66 -7.90 10.94
N ARG A 166 -8.89 -7.40 11.12
CA ARG A 166 -9.80 -7.13 10.01
C ARG A 166 -10.45 -5.76 10.17
N ARG A 167 -10.54 -5.02 9.07
CA ARG A 167 -11.31 -3.78 8.97
C ARG A 167 -12.22 -3.84 7.76
N LEU A 168 -13.39 -3.25 7.87
CA LEU A 168 -14.34 -3.10 6.77
C LEU A 168 -14.47 -1.62 6.43
N ILE A 169 -14.32 -1.28 5.17
CA ILE A 169 -14.66 0.03 4.62
C ILE A 169 -15.85 -0.20 3.70
N GLN A 170 -16.96 0.48 3.97
CA GLN A 170 -18.18 0.35 3.20
C GLN A 170 -18.43 1.64 2.44
N ILE A 171 -18.59 1.56 1.12
CA ILE A 171 -18.99 2.68 0.28
C ILE A 171 -20.51 2.61 0.07
N GLN A 172 -21.13 3.77 0.23
CA GLN A 172 -22.55 3.97 -0.01
C GLN A 172 -22.77 4.91 -1.19
N ASP A 173 -23.84 4.66 -1.95
CA ASP A 173 -24.32 5.52 -3.04
C ASP A 173 -23.21 5.96 -4.02
N GLY A 174 -22.33 5.02 -4.40
CA GLY A 174 -21.21 5.29 -5.30
C GLY A 174 -21.49 4.86 -6.73
N ASP A 175 -21.03 5.64 -7.71
CA ASP A 175 -21.07 5.23 -9.11
C ASP A 175 -20.17 3.99 -9.34
N PRO A 176 -20.62 2.99 -10.11
CA PRO A 176 -19.91 1.71 -10.27
C PRO A 176 -18.52 1.90 -10.90
N GLU A 177 -18.39 2.81 -11.87
CA GLU A 177 -17.11 3.14 -12.50
C GLU A 177 -16.15 3.82 -11.52
N ALA A 178 -16.64 4.73 -10.69
CA ALA A 178 -15.82 5.40 -9.67
C ALA A 178 -15.35 4.42 -8.59
N VAL A 179 -16.19 3.45 -8.21
CA VAL A 179 -15.81 2.36 -7.29
C VAL A 179 -14.74 1.46 -7.92
N LYS A 180 -14.88 1.08 -9.20
CA LYS A 180 -13.86 0.31 -9.92
C LYS A 180 -12.53 1.06 -10.00
N MET A 181 -12.57 2.36 -10.33
CA MET A 181 -11.39 3.23 -10.36
C MET A 181 -10.73 3.33 -8.98
N TRP A 182 -11.52 3.45 -7.92
CA TRP A 182 -11.03 3.47 -6.54
C TRP A 182 -10.32 2.16 -6.19
N LEU A 183 -10.92 1.01 -6.47
CA LEU A 183 -10.31 -0.31 -6.21
C LEU A 183 -9.01 -0.50 -7.00
N ALA A 184 -8.98 -0.10 -8.28
CA ALA A 184 -7.78 -0.14 -9.12
C ALA A 184 -6.66 0.74 -8.54
N PHE A 185 -7.00 1.94 -8.06
CA PHE A 185 -6.06 2.83 -7.39
C PHE A 185 -5.48 2.22 -6.10
N LEU A 186 -6.33 1.58 -5.30
CA LEU A 186 -5.90 0.88 -4.08
C LEU A 186 -5.00 -0.31 -4.37
N GLN A 187 -5.28 -1.07 -5.44
CA GLN A 187 -4.44 -2.18 -5.87
C GLN A 187 -3.07 -1.70 -6.34
N LYS A 188 -3.02 -0.61 -7.12
CA LYS A 188 -1.76 -0.01 -7.58
C LYS A 188 -0.88 0.47 -6.42
N HIS A 189 -1.49 1.02 -5.38
CA HIS A 189 -0.80 1.58 -4.22
C HIS A 189 -0.97 0.73 -2.94
N GLN A 190 -1.10 -0.59 -3.11
CA GLN A 190 -1.32 -1.52 -2.01
C GLN A 190 -0.15 -1.49 -1.01
N TYR A 191 -0.46 -1.29 0.27
CA TYR A 191 0.54 -1.36 1.32
C TYR A 191 0.93 -2.81 1.62
N TYR A 192 2.22 -3.04 1.87
CA TYR A 192 2.72 -4.40 2.12
C TYR A 192 2.08 -5.03 3.36
N GLY A 193 1.85 -6.35 3.29
CA GLY A 193 1.26 -7.12 4.37
C GLY A 193 -0.23 -6.84 4.61
N VAL A 194 -0.90 -6.06 3.75
CA VAL A 194 -2.35 -5.86 3.77
C VAL A 194 -2.98 -6.66 2.63
N GLY A 195 -3.86 -7.60 2.96
CA GLY A 195 -4.71 -8.29 2.00
C GLY A 195 -6.06 -7.58 1.86
N MET A 196 -6.59 -7.53 0.65
CA MET A 196 -7.86 -6.88 0.32
C MET A 196 -8.85 -7.90 -0.25
N LYS A 197 -10.10 -7.82 0.20
CA LYS A 197 -11.24 -8.51 -0.42
C LYS A 197 -12.33 -7.47 -0.64
N ALA A 198 -12.72 -7.24 -1.89
CA ALA A 198 -13.82 -6.36 -2.23
C ALA A 198 -15.03 -7.18 -2.67
N ASN A 199 -16.20 -6.89 -2.10
CA ASN A 199 -17.47 -7.29 -2.66
C ASN A 199 -18.09 -6.05 -3.32
N VAL A 200 -18.45 -6.14 -4.59
CA VAL A 200 -19.09 -5.05 -5.34
C VAL A 200 -20.52 -5.48 -5.66
N PHE A 201 -21.46 -4.59 -5.38
CA PHE A 201 -22.88 -4.77 -5.64
C PHE A 201 -23.28 -3.82 -6.76
N GLU A 202 -23.79 -4.36 -7.87
CA GLU A 202 -24.26 -3.59 -9.02
C GLU A 202 -25.75 -3.86 -9.25
N PHE A 203 -26.47 -2.83 -9.69
CA PHE A 203 -27.87 -2.98 -10.11
C PHE A 203 -27.92 -3.25 -11.59
N GLU A 204 -28.61 -4.33 -11.97
CA GLU A 204 -28.86 -4.67 -13.36
C GLU A 204 -30.36 -4.82 -13.64
N LYS A 205 -30.72 -4.70 -14.91
CA LYS A 205 -32.08 -4.98 -15.39
C LYS A 205 -32.26 -6.48 -15.54
N LEU A 206 -33.51 -6.94 -15.61
CA LEU A 206 -33.86 -8.36 -15.69
C LEU A 206 -33.29 -9.07 -16.94
N ASP A 207 -33.18 -8.37 -18.07
CA ASP A 207 -32.67 -8.94 -19.33
C ASP A 207 -31.15 -8.82 -19.42
N VAL A 208 -30.45 -9.59 -18.57
CA VAL A 208 -28.99 -9.54 -18.43
C VAL A 208 -28.30 -9.98 -19.73
N GLY A 209 -28.82 -10.98 -20.43
CA GLY A 209 -28.19 -11.54 -21.65
C GLY A 209 -27.97 -10.48 -22.73
N LYS A 210 -29.02 -9.75 -23.12
CA LYS A 210 -28.90 -8.69 -24.12
C LYS A 210 -28.02 -7.54 -23.64
N ALA A 211 -28.12 -7.18 -22.36
CA ALA A 211 -27.29 -6.13 -21.78
C ALA A 211 -25.79 -6.50 -21.80
N MET A 212 -25.44 -7.79 -21.61
CA MET A 212 -24.06 -8.26 -21.70
C MET A 212 -23.55 -8.24 -23.14
N ASP A 213 -24.35 -8.66 -24.13
CA ASP A 213 -23.97 -8.64 -25.54
C ASP A 213 -23.70 -7.20 -26.04
N GLU A 214 -24.59 -6.26 -25.68
CA GLU A 214 -24.42 -4.84 -26.02
C GLU A 214 -23.18 -4.22 -25.35
N ARG A 215 -22.86 -4.59 -24.11
CA ARG A 215 -21.65 -4.12 -23.42
C ARG A 215 -20.40 -4.72 -24.03
N ALA A 216 -20.41 -6.01 -24.37
CA ALA A 216 -19.28 -6.68 -25.00
C ALA A 216 -18.91 -6.01 -26.31
N GLN A 217 -19.89 -5.61 -27.14
CA GLN A 217 -19.62 -4.87 -28.38
C GLN A 217 -18.97 -3.50 -28.12
N LYS A 218 -19.37 -2.78 -27.08
CA LYS A 218 -18.76 -1.49 -26.71
C LYS A 218 -17.34 -1.63 -26.16
N GLU A 219 -17.09 -2.71 -25.43
CA GLU A 219 -15.78 -2.97 -24.82
C GLU A 219 -14.76 -3.55 -25.81
N GLN A 220 -15.21 -4.18 -26.92
CA GLN A 220 -14.33 -4.74 -27.96
C GLN A 220 -13.29 -3.73 -28.45
N ASP A 221 -13.68 -2.48 -28.74
CA ASP A 221 -12.75 -1.46 -29.24
C ASP A 221 -11.63 -1.15 -28.23
N LEU A 222 -11.97 -1.01 -26.94
CA LEU A 222 -11.00 -0.75 -25.86
C LEU A 222 -10.10 -1.96 -25.59
N VAL A 223 -10.68 -3.15 -25.69
CA VAL A 223 -9.97 -4.42 -25.55
C VAL A 223 -8.97 -4.55 -26.70
N ASP A 224 -9.36 -4.33 -27.94
CA ASP A 224 -8.46 -4.43 -29.10
C ASP A 224 -7.25 -3.50 -29.00
N GLU A 225 -7.42 -2.29 -28.45
CA GLU A 225 -6.29 -1.41 -28.13
C GLU A 225 -5.35 -2.00 -27.08
N SER A 226 -5.88 -2.56 -25.99
CA SER A 226 -5.09 -3.24 -24.96
C SER A 226 -4.39 -4.50 -25.49
N TRP A 227 -5.01 -5.22 -26.42
CA TRP A 227 -4.52 -6.48 -26.97
C TRP A 227 -3.40 -6.31 -28.00
N LYS A 228 -3.26 -5.13 -28.62
CA LYS A 228 -2.08 -4.81 -29.46
C LYS A 228 -0.76 -4.95 -28.71
N GLY A 229 -0.77 -4.76 -27.39
CA GLY A 229 0.39 -4.96 -26.52
C GLY A 229 0.63 -6.42 -26.11
N PHE A 230 -0.30 -7.33 -26.38
CA PHE A 230 -0.22 -8.73 -25.97
C PHE A 230 0.42 -9.60 -27.07
N GLY A 231 1.69 -9.98 -26.87
CA GLY A 231 2.41 -10.87 -27.79
C GLY A 231 2.07 -12.34 -27.55
N ARG A 232 1.44 -12.99 -28.54
CA ARG A 232 1.22 -14.44 -28.53
C ARG A 232 2.41 -15.17 -29.14
N ARG A 233 2.80 -16.32 -28.56
CA ARG A 233 3.76 -17.23 -29.19
C ARG A 233 3.15 -17.81 -30.47
N LYS A 234 3.97 -17.98 -31.52
CA LYS A 234 3.52 -18.53 -32.81
C LYS A 234 3.04 -19.98 -32.68
N ASP A 235 3.58 -20.73 -31.72
CA ASP A 235 3.23 -22.13 -31.48
C ASP A 235 2.02 -22.30 -30.55
N ALA A 236 1.29 -21.21 -30.25
CA ALA A 236 0.14 -21.28 -29.36
C ALA A 236 -1.07 -21.90 -30.07
N PRO A 237 -1.81 -22.81 -29.43
CA PRO A 237 -2.89 -23.57 -30.07
C PRO A 237 -4.03 -22.66 -30.53
N GLU A 238 -4.41 -22.72 -31.80
CA GLU A 238 -5.47 -21.88 -32.36
C GLU A 238 -6.88 -22.38 -32.02
N GLN A 239 -7.01 -23.64 -31.58
CA GLN A 239 -8.29 -24.26 -31.26
C GLN A 239 -8.88 -23.72 -29.95
N THR A 240 -10.17 -23.41 -29.97
CA THR A 240 -10.90 -22.82 -28.84
C THR A 240 -10.98 -23.76 -27.64
N GLU A 241 -11.13 -25.05 -27.86
CA GLU A 241 -11.23 -26.07 -26.80
C GLU A 241 -9.91 -26.20 -26.02
N GLU A 242 -8.79 -26.32 -26.72
CA GLU A 242 -7.45 -26.36 -26.11
C GLU A 242 -7.13 -25.06 -25.35
N LEU A 243 -7.57 -23.91 -25.86
CA LEU A 243 -7.44 -22.63 -25.17
C LEU A 243 -8.27 -22.57 -23.88
N LEU A 244 -9.51 -23.05 -23.93
CA LEU A 244 -10.38 -23.14 -22.75
C LEU A 244 -9.78 -24.06 -21.69
N GLU A 245 -9.20 -25.20 -22.09
CA GLU A 245 -8.49 -26.09 -21.18
C GLU A 245 -7.26 -25.42 -20.55
N MET A 246 -6.46 -24.68 -21.33
CA MET A 246 -5.35 -23.90 -20.78
C MET A 246 -5.84 -22.83 -19.80
N ILE A 247 -6.89 -22.09 -20.14
CA ILE A 247 -7.50 -21.07 -19.28
C ILE A 247 -8.03 -21.69 -17.99
N ASN A 248 -8.58 -22.90 -18.03
CA ASN A 248 -9.08 -23.59 -16.84
C ASN A 248 -7.94 -24.22 -16.01
N ALA A 249 -6.83 -24.63 -16.64
CA ALA A 249 -5.67 -25.20 -15.97
C ALA A 249 -4.77 -24.16 -15.30
N GLU A 250 -4.64 -22.95 -15.86
CA GLU A 250 -3.83 -21.86 -15.31
C GLU A 250 -4.22 -21.36 -13.91
N PRO A 251 -5.50 -21.09 -13.58
CA PRO A 251 -5.90 -20.63 -12.26
C PRO A 251 -5.63 -21.69 -11.19
N VAL A 252 -5.70 -22.98 -11.54
CA VAL A 252 -5.29 -24.07 -10.62
C VAL A 252 -3.81 -23.98 -10.30
N ARG A 253 -2.95 -23.72 -11.31
CA ARG A 253 -1.50 -23.54 -11.12
C ARG A 253 -1.13 -22.28 -10.35
N LYS A 254 -1.85 -21.17 -10.57
CA LYS A 254 -1.62 -19.88 -9.88
C LYS A 254 -2.21 -19.86 -8.46
N ALA A 255 -3.32 -20.56 -8.22
CA ALA A 255 -4.03 -20.55 -6.94
C ALA A 255 -3.56 -21.62 -5.94
N GLY A 256 -2.88 -22.68 -6.39
CA GLY A 256 -2.49 -23.78 -5.51
C GLY A 256 -1.22 -24.48 -5.96
N THR A 257 -0.08 -24.10 -5.37
CA THR A 257 0.94 -25.02 -4.82
C THR A 257 2.13 -24.29 -4.21
N ASP A 258 2.34 -23.00 -4.49
CA ASP A 258 3.29 -22.15 -3.76
C ASP A 258 2.86 -20.69 -3.92
N MET A 259 2.66 -19.97 -2.81
CA MET A 259 2.86 -18.52 -2.83
C MET A 259 4.36 -18.30 -2.67
N PRO A 260 5.15 -18.07 -3.74
CA PRO A 260 6.45 -17.47 -3.54
C PRO A 260 6.19 -16.03 -3.10
N MET A 261 6.47 -15.76 -1.83
CA MET A 261 6.91 -14.43 -1.44
C MET A 261 7.91 -13.91 -2.48
N GLY A 262 7.48 -12.95 -3.31
CA GLY A 262 8.34 -12.14 -4.18
C GLY A 262 9.07 -12.86 -5.33
N ARG A 263 8.37 -13.27 -6.38
CA ARG A 263 8.97 -13.29 -7.73
C ARG A 263 8.28 -12.26 -8.63
N THR A 264 8.89 -11.10 -8.74
CA THR A 264 8.67 -10.16 -9.85
C THR A 264 9.03 -10.87 -11.16
N SER A 265 8.21 -10.69 -12.19
CA SER A 265 8.25 -11.38 -13.48
C SER A 265 9.44 -11.00 -14.40
N TRP A 266 10.65 -10.84 -13.84
CA TRP A 266 11.87 -10.46 -14.56
C TRP A 266 12.97 -11.53 -14.41
N GLU A 267 12.63 -12.79 -14.65
CA GLU A 267 13.60 -13.87 -14.82
C GLU A 267 13.01 -14.96 -15.72
N LYS A 268 13.14 -14.75 -17.03
CA LYS A 268 13.46 -15.74 -18.07
C LYS A 268 13.58 -15.05 -19.42
#